data_AF-A0A7J0CJP3-F1
#
_entry.id   AF-A0A7J0CJP3-F1
#
_cell.length_a   1.000
_cell.length_b   1.000
_cell.length_c   1.000
_cell.angle_alpha   90.00
_cell.angle_beta   90.00
_cell.angle_gamma   90.00
#
_symmetry.space_group_name_H-M   'P 1'
#
loop_
_entity.id
_entity.type
_entity.pdbx_description
1 polymer ?
#
loop_
_entity_poly.entity_id
_entity_poly.type
_entity_poly.pdbx_seq_one_letter_code
_entity_poly.pdbx_strand_id
1 'polypeptide(L)' 'MDTLTLVLVATLVTLVIAVPLGIWASRSKTVSAVVRPVLDFMQTMPAMVYLIPGVIFFGVGVVPGIIATIIFALPRASG' A
#
# COMPACT_ATOMS: atom_id res chain seq x y z
N MET A 1 -3.76 -19.58 14.72
CA MET A 1 -4.55 -19.85 13.49
C MET A 1 -5.29 -18.58 13.04
N ASP A 2 -5.69 -17.69 13.95
CA ASP A 2 -6.44 -16.47 13.60
C ASP A 2 -5.66 -15.46 12.74
N THR A 3 -4.36 -15.28 12.98
CA THR A 3 -3.54 -14.34 12.21
C THR A 3 -3.34 -14.77 10.75
N LEU A 4 -3.11 -16.05 10.49
CA LEU A 4 -2.93 -16.57 9.13
C LEU A 4 -4.23 -16.49 8.33
N THR A 5 -5.36 -16.87 8.94
CA THR A 5 -6.67 -16.77 8.31
C THR A 5 -7.04 -15.32 8.01
N LEU A 6 -6.80 -14.41 8.95
CA LEU A 6 -7.05 -12.98 8.75
C LEU A 6 -6.20 -12.43 7.61
N VAL A 7 -4.90 -12.76 7.57
CA VAL A 7 -4.01 -12.34 6.48
C VAL A 7 -4.50 -12.88 5.13
N LEU A 8 -4.84 -14.16 5.04
CA LEU A 8 -5.32 -14.76 3.78
C LEU A 8 -6.61 -14.11 3.27
N VAL A 9 -7.60 -13.92 4.14
CA VAL A 9 -8.86 -13.26 3.78
C VAL A 9 -8.62 -11.81 3.39
N ALA A 10 -7.82 -11.07 4.16
CA ALA A 10 -7.48 -9.69 3.85
C ALA A 10 -6.76 -9.57 2.51
N THR A 11 -5.81 -10.47 2.20
CA THR A 11 -5.10 -10.51 0.92
C THR A 11 -6.06 -10.79 -0.23
N LEU A 12 -6.97 -11.75 -0.07
CA LEU A 12 -7.93 -12.10 -1.13
C LEU A 12 -8.87 -10.93 -1.44
N VAL A 13 -9.44 -10.30 -0.41
CA VAL A 13 -10.30 -9.12 -0.56
C VAL A 13 -9.52 -7.96 -1.20
N THR A 14 -8.28 -7.74 -0.76
CA THR A 14 -7.41 -6.71 -1.34
C THR A 14 -7.16 -6.96 -2.82
N LEU A 15 -6.87 -8.19 -3.24
CA LEU A 15 -6.63 -8.53 -4.66
C LEU A 15 -7.85 -8.24 -5.52
N VAL A 16 -9.05 -8.62 -5.06
CA VAL A 16 -10.31 -8.39 -5.78
C VAL A 16 -10.57 -6.91 -6.03
N ILE A 17 -10.09 -6.01 -5.16
CA ILE A 17 -10.29 -4.56 -5.30
C ILE A 17 -9.11 -3.89 -6.01
N ALA A 18 -7.88 -4.20 -5.59
CA ALA A 18 -6.67 -3.54 -6.07
C ALA A 18 -6.38 -3.86 -7.55
N VAL A 19 -6.64 -5.09 -8.00
CA VAL A 19 -6.37 -5.49 -9.40
C VAL A 19 -7.27 -4.73 -10.38
N PRO A 20 -8.62 -4.71 -10.23
CA PRO A 20 -9.47 -3.92 -11.10
C PRO A 20 -9.16 -2.42 -11.05
N LEU A 21 -8.88 -1.88 -9.86
CA LEU A 21 -8.52 -0.47 -9.69
C LEU A 21 -7.22 -0.13 -10.45
N GLY A 22 -6.21 -1.00 -10.37
CA GLY A 22 -4.94 -0.85 -11.11
C GLY A 22 -5.13 -0.93 -12.62
N ILE A 23 -5.94 -1.87 -13.11
CA ILE A 23 -6.28 -1.98 -14.53
C ILE A 23 -7.05 -0.74 -15.01
N TRP A 24 -7.94 -0.19 -14.18
CA TRP A 24 -8.70 1.00 -14.53
C TRP A 24 -7.82 2.25 -14.55
N ALA A 25 -6.90 2.38 -13.59
CA ALA A 25 -5.91 3.46 -13.54
C ALA A 25 -4.95 3.45 -14.74
N SER A 26 -4.66 2.29 -15.33
CA SER A 26 -3.82 2.20 -16.54
C SER A 26 -4.55 2.60 -17.81
N ARG A 27 -5.88 2.47 -17.85
CA ARG A 27 -6.71 2.78 -19.04
C ARG A 27 -7.32 4.18 -19.02
N SER A 28 -7.54 4.79 -17.86
CA SER A 28 -8.18 6.10 -17.73
C SER A 28 -7.19 7.19 -17.32
N LYS A 29 -7.08 8.24 -18.14
CA LYS A 29 -6.23 9.41 -17.84
C LYS A 29 -6.65 10.11 -16.53
N THR A 30 -7.95 10.17 -16.25
CA THR A 30 -8.48 10.79 -15.03
C THR A 30 -8.10 9.99 -13.77
N VAL A 31 -8.27 8.67 -13.81
CA VAL A 31 -7.93 7.82 -12.66
C VAL A 31 -6.42 7.79 -12.47
N SER A 32 -5.64 7.72 -13.57
CA SER A 32 -4.19 7.84 -13.52
C SER A 32 -3.73 9.15 -12.90
N ALA A 33 -4.36 10.29 -13.24
CA ALA A 33 -4.02 11.60 -12.70
C ALA A 33 -4.28 11.72 -11.19
N VAL A 34 -5.21 10.95 -10.63
CA VAL A 34 -5.49 10.91 -9.18
C VAL A 34 -4.56 9.92 -8.46
N VAL A 35 -4.28 8.77 -9.07
CA VAL A 35 -3.45 7.72 -8.47
C VAL A 35 -1.96 8.09 -8.50
N ARG A 36 -1.49 8.77 -9.56
CA ARG A 36 -0.08 9.19 -9.71
C ARG A 36 0.45 10.01 -8.54
N PRO A 37 -0.21 11.08 -8.06
CA PRO A 37 0.24 11.82 -6.89
C PRO A 37 0.40 10.97 -5.63
N VAL A 38 -0.48 9.99 -5.42
CA VAL A 38 -0.38 9.06 -4.29
C VAL A 38 0.85 8.17 -4.44
N LEU A 39 1.08 7.64 -5.64
CA LEU A 39 2.28 6.86 -5.93
C LEU A 39 3.54 7.72 -5.75
N ASP A 40 3.57 8.94 -6.28
CA ASP A 40 4.69 9.88 -6.17
C ASP A 40 4.98 10.24 -4.70
N PHE A 41 3.94 10.42 -3.89
CA PHE A 41 4.07 10.58 -2.43
C PHE A 41 4.74 9.36 -1.81
N MET A 42 4.24 8.16 -2.13
CA MET A 42 4.79 6.87 -1.66
C MET A 42 6.28 6.72 -1.98
N GLN A 43 6.77 7.30 -3.09
CA GLN A 43 8.18 7.21 -3.51
C GLN A 43 9.10 8.27 -2.91
N THR A 44 8.56 9.44 -2.55
CA THR A 44 9.37 10.60 -2.19
C THR A 44 9.67 10.70 -0.69
N MET A 45 8.83 10.11 0.17
CA MET A 45 9.06 10.17 1.61
C MET A 45 9.94 9.03 2.14
N PRO A 46 10.80 9.28 3.13
CA PRO A 46 11.56 8.24 3.82
C PRO A 46 10.66 7.23 4.55
N ALA A 47 11.10 5.97 4.66
CA ALA A 47 10.36 4.89 5.32
C ALA A 47 9.88 5.24 6.75
N MET A 48 10.69 5.98 7.51
CA MET A 48 10.36 6.39 8.88
C MET A 48 9.10 7.27 8.97
N VAL A 49 8.80 8.05 7.93
CA VAL A 49 7.61 8.91 7.90
C VAL A 49 6.33 8.07 7.86
N TYR A 50 6.36 6.91 7.19
CA TYR A 50 5.22 5.99 7.13
C TYR A 50 5.01 5.19 8.41
N LEU A 51 6.06 5.01 9.23
CA LEU A 51 5.94 4.33 10.52
C LEU A 51 5.10 5.12 11.51
N ILE A 52 5.20 6.46 11.52
CA ILE A 52 4.48 7.34 12.44
C ILE A 52 2.95 7.11 12.39
N PRO A 53 2.27 7.25 11.24
CA PRO A 53 0.83 6.99 11.17
C PRO A 53 0.53 5.52 11.44
N GLY A 54 1.36 4.58 10.97
CA GLY A 54 1.17 3.15 11.24
C GLY A 54 1.11 2.85 12.74
N VAL A 55 2.01 3.45 13.53
CA VAL A 55 2.01 3.29 14.99
C VAL A 55 0.81 3.97 15.64
N ILE A 56 0.36 5.13 15.13
CA ILE A 56 -0.84 5.82 15.65
C ILE A 56 -2.10 4.96 15.47
N PHE A 57 -2.26 4.31 14.32
CA PHE A 57 -3.45 3.50 14.02
C PHE A 57 -3.39 2.08 14.57
N PHE A 58 -2.22 1.44 14.60
CA PHE A 58 -2.06 0.01 14.90
C PHE A 58 -1.23 -0.27 16.16
N GLY A 59 -0.73 0.76 16.84
CA GLY A 59 0.17 0.63 17.98
C GLY A 59 1.60 0.25 17.57
N VAL A 60 2.48 0.16 18.56
CA VAL A 60 3.87 -0.29 18.34
C VAL A 60 3.87 -1.80 18.11
N GLY A 61 4.47 -2.24 17.00
CA GLY A 61 4.54 -3.66 16.67
C GLY A 61 5.05 -3.92 15.25
N VAL A 62 4.80 -5.13 14.76
CA VAL A 62 5.27 -5.58 13.44
C VAL A 62 4.46 -4.94 12.29
N VAL A 63 3.19 -4.61 12.53
CA VAL A 63 2.26 -4.08 11.50
C VAL A 63 2.74 -2.74 10.91
N PRO A 64 3.11 -1.70 11.68
CA PRO A 64 3.69 -0.48 11.13
C PRO A 64 4.95 -0.75 10.28
N GLY A 65 5.82 -1.65 10.74
CA GLY A 65 7.02 -2.08 10.03
C GLY A 65 6.70 -2.63 8.64
N ILE A 66 5.75 -3.57 8.56
CA ILE A 66 5.30 -4.16 7.30
C ILE A 66 4.74 -3.08 6.35
N ILE A 67 3.90 -2.17 6.87
CA ILE A 67 3.33 -1.08 6.06
C ILE A 67 4.44 -0.21 5.46
N ALA A 68 5.39 0.24 6.28
CA ALA A 68 6.50 1.06 5.81
C ALA A 68 7.37 0.34 4.77
N THR A 69 7.61 -0.96 4.94
CA THR A 69 8.34 -1.78 3.96
C THR A 69 7.60 -1.91 2.63
N ILE A 70 6.29 -2.18 2.65
CA ILE A 70 5.49 -2.29 1.42
C ILE A 70 5.51 -0.97 0.65
N ILE A 71 5.28 0.15 1.33
CA ILE A 71 5.27 1.48 0.72
C ILE A 71 6.64 1.81 0.11
N PHE A 72 7.72 1.51 0.81
CA PHE A 72 9.08 1.78 0.33
C PHE A 72 9.55 0.83 -0.79
N ALA A 73 8.99 -0.37 -0.89
CA ALA A 73 9.31 -1.33 -1.94
C ALA A 73 8.58 -1.05 -3.27
N LEU A 74 7.37 -0.51 -3.21
CA LEU A 74 6.52 -0.20 -4.37
C LEU A 74 7.19 0.70 -5.46
N PRO A 75 7.93 1.77 -5.11
CA PRO A 75 8.57 2.66 -6.09
C PRO A 75 9.57 1.99 -7.02
N ARG A 76 10.26 0.95 -6.53
CA ARG A 76 11.32 0.27 -7.29
C ARG A 76 10.79 -0.72 -8.32
N ALA A 77 9.49 -1.02 -8.33
CA ALA A 77 8.89 -2.00 -9.23
C ALA A 77 8.46 -1.43 -10.59
N SER A 78 8.60 -0.13 -10.82
CA SER A 78 8.18 0.55 -12.07
C SER A 78 9.35 1.08 -12.92
N GLY A 79 10.59 0.68 -12.62
CA GLY A 79 11.80 1.02 -13.37
C GLY A 79 12.29 -0.13 -14.23
#